data_AF-A0A151TZA1-F1
#
_entry.id   AF-A0A151TZA1-F1
#
_cell.length_a   1.000
_cell.length_b   1.000
_cell.length_c   1.000
_cell.angle_alpha   90.00
_cell.angle_beta   90.00
_cell.angle_gamma   90.00
#
_symmetry.space_group_name_H-M   'P 1'
#
loop_
_entity.id
_entity.type
_entity.pdbx_description
1 polymer ?
#
loop_
_entity_poly.entity_id
_entity_poly.type
_entity_poly.pdbx_seq_one_letter_code
_entity_poly.pdbx_strand_id
1 'polypeptide(L)'
;MEEEKKLVEVLKANEGAIGWTLSDLKGISPSYCMHRILMQQDYRPMAQPQRRLNPTMKEVVRKEVIKLLEAGMIYPISDSAWVSPVQVVPKKGGMIVVMNDKNELIPTRTVTGWQMCIDYRKLNQATRKDHFPLPFMDQMLERCMLAIFSDVVEKCIEIFMDDFSVFGASFDACLENLNIVLRRCVETNLVLNWEKCHFMVTEGIVLGHKISRKGIEVDPTKVEVISKLPPPTNVKGIRSFLGHAGFYRRFIQDFSKIAKPLSNLLVKDVKFQFDDN
;
A
#
# COMPACT_ATOMS: atom_id res chain seq x y z
N MET A 1 30.30 9.37 10.65
CA MET A 1 30.43 10.84 10.74
C MET A 1 30.64 11.49 9.39
N GLU A 2 31.64 11.12 8.58
CA GLU A 2 31.85 11.78 7.27
C GLU A 2 30.78 11.42 6.23
N GLU A 3 30.48 10.13 6.06
CA GLU A 3 29.42 9.63 5.17
C GLU A 3 28.05 10.22 5.53
N GLU A 4 27.74 10.30 6.82
CA GLU A 4 26.49 10.87 7.32
C GLU A 4 26.36 12.36 6.98
N LYS A 5 27.44 13.13 7.10
CA LYS A 5 27.46 14.54 6.69
C LYS A 5 27.18 14.69 5.19
N LYS A 6 27.86 13.89 4.36
CA LYS A 6 27.64 13.88 2.91
C LYS A 6 26.18 13.55 2.56
N LEU A 7 25.58 12.58 3.23
CA LEU A 7 24.17 12.24 3.04
C LEU A 7 23.26 13.41 3.42
N VAL A 8 23.47 14.03 4.58
CA VAL A 8 22.68 15.17 5.06
C VAL A 8 22.78 16.36 4.10
N GLU A 9 23.97 16.61 3.53
CA GLU A 9 24.16 17.65 2.51
C GLU A 9 23.32 17.40 1.26
N VAL A 10 23.33 16.17 0.74
CA VAL A 10 22.49 15.79 -0.42
C VAL A 10 21.00 15.90 -0.11
N LEU A 11 20.56 15.47 1.07
CA LEU A 11 19.15 15.58 1.48
C LEU A 11 18.71 17.04 1.62
N LYS A 12 19.55 17.90 2.21
CA LYS A 12 19.28 19.34 2.32
C LYS A 12 19.24 20.02 0.97
N ALA A 13 20.15 19.67 0.06
CA ALA A 13 20.16 20.21 -1.30
C ALA A 13 18.89 19.84 -2.10
N ASN A 14 18.22 18.75 -1.72
CA ASN A 14 17.02 18.24 -2.38
C ASN A 14 15.80 18.21 -1.43
N GLU A 15 15.71 19.14 -0.47
CA GLU A 15 14.64 19.14 0.53
C GLU A 15 13.23 19.14 -0.07
N GLY A 16 13.06 19.71 -1.26
CA GLY A 16 11.78 19.75 -1.99
C GLY A 16 11.28 18.38 -2.49
N ALA A 17 12.13 17.35 -2.49
CA ALA A 17 11.73 15.97 -2.80
C ALA A 17 11.12 15.25 -1.60
N ILE A 18 11.23 15.81 -0.39
CA ILE A 18 10.83 15.15 0.86
C ILE A 18 9.62 15.87 1.44
N GLY A 19 8.53 15.13 1.60
CA GLY A 19 7.28 15.66 2.16
C GLY A 19 7.26 15.54 3.66
N TRP A 20 7.10 16.66 4.36
CA TRP A 20 6.93 16.72 5.81
C TRP A 20 5.46 16.87 6.19
N THR A 21 4.71 17.54 5.33
CA THR A 21 3.31 17.89 5.54
C THR A 21 2.47 17.60 4.29
N LEU A 22 1.14 17.53 4.45
CA LEU A 22 0.26 17.30 3.31
C LEU A 22 0.30 18.47 2.30
N SER A 23 0.60 19.69 2.76
CA SER A 23 0.75 20.88 1.93
C SER A 23 1.96 20.84 0.99
N ASP A 24 2.95 19.97 1.27
CA ASP A 24 4.13 19.83 0.40
C ASP A 24 3.80 19.06 -0.88
N LEU A 25 2.65 18.37 -0.92
CA LEU A 25 2.17 17.60 -2.06
C LEU A 25 1.63 18.51 -3.16
N LYS A 26 2.53 19.11 -3.96
CA LYS A 26 2.16 19.93 -5.13
C LYS A 26 1.48 19.13 -6.25
N GLY A 27 1.67 17.81 -6.24
CA GLY A 27 1.14 16.90 -7.25
C GLY A 27 2.05 16.80 -8.47
N ILE A 28 2.01 15.64 -9.12
CA ILE A 28 2.77 15.36 -10.34
C ILE A 28 2.07 16.04 -11.52
N SER A 29 2.85 16.59 -12.47
CA SER A 29 2.29 17.20 -13.67
C SER A 29 1.40 16.21 -14.45
N PRO A 30 0.21 16.61 -14.91
CA PRO A 30 -0.66 15.76 -15.73
C PRO A 30 -0.04 15.29 -17.05
N SER A 31 1.07 15.89 -17.48
CA SER A 31 1.86 15.45 -18.63
C SER A 31 2.54 14.09 -18.41
N TYR A 32 2.93 13.77 -17.17
CA TYR A 32 3.57 12.48 -16.85
C TYR A 32 2.53 11.38 -16.67
N CYS A 33 1.47 11.67 -15.93
CA CYS A 33 0.43 10.69 -15.64
C CYS A 33 -0.90 11.39 -15.34
N MET A 34 -1.97 10.94 -16.00
CA MET A 34 -3.33 11.39 -15.74
C MET A 34 -4.25 10.19 -15.65
N HIS A 35 -4.87 9.97 -14.49
CA HIS A 35 -5.87 8.92 -14.32
C HIS A 35 -7.18 9.30 -15.00
N ARG A 36 -7.49 8.64 -16.11
CA ARG A 36 -8.77 8.76 -16.81
C ARG A 36 -9.64 7.56 -16.48
N ILE A 37 -10.76 7.80 -15.80
CA ILE A 37 -11.75 6.77 -15.49
C ILE A 37 -12.72 6.68 -16.67
N LEU A 38 -12.56 5.64 -17.49
CA LEU A 38 -13.42 5.39 -18.65
C LEU A 38 -14.64 4.55 -18.25
N MET A 39 -15.83 5.07 -18.54
CA MET A 39 -17.09 4.40 -18.23
C MET A 39 -17.48 3.40 -19.33
N GLN A 40 -18.28 2.40 -18.99
CA GLN A 40 -18.98 1.57 -19.97
C GLN A 40 -19.99 2.43 -20.75
N GLN A 41 -20.15 2.16 -22.05
CA GLN A 41 -20.90 3.02 -22.98
C GLN A 41 -22.36 3.29 -22.56
N ASP A 42 -22.99 2.35 -21.84
CA ASP A 42 -24.40 2.44 -21.46
C ASP A 42 -24.65 2.73 -19.97
N TYR A 43 -23.60 3.05 -19.20
CA TYR A 43 -23.76 3.23 -17.76
C TYR A 43 -24.26 4.65 -17.42
N ARG A 44 -25.39 4.73 -16.71
CA ARG A 44 -25.96 6.01 -16.25
C ARG A 44 -25.26 6.52 -14.99
N PRO A 45 -24.92 7.82 -14.90
CA PRO A 45 -24.39 8.40 -13.67
C PRO A 45 -25.29 8.15 -12.47
N MET A 46 -24.68 7.91 -11.32
CA MET A 46 -25.41 7.65 -10.07
C MET A 46 -24.95 8.59 -8.96
N ALA A 47 -25.91 9.37 -8.45
CA ALA A 47 -25.75 10.13 -7.22
C ALA A 47 -26.28 9.31 -6.03
N GLN A 48 -25.37 8.78 -5.21
CA GLN A 48 -25.74 8.01 -4.02
C GLN A 48 -25.96 8.93 -2.81
N PRO A 49 -27.01 8.73 -2.02
CA PRO A 49 -27.22 9.51 -0.80
C PRO A 49 -26.15 9.17 0.26
N GLN A 50 -25.73 10.19 1.00
CA GLN A 50 -24.79 10.03 2.11
C GLN A 50 -25.42 9.19 3.24
N ARG A 51 -24.67 8.22 3.75
CA ARG A 51 -25.11 7.42 4.91
C ARG A 51 -25.12 8.27 6.17
N ARG A 52 -26.03 7.95 7.11
CA ARG A 52 -26.08 8.60 8.41
C ARG A 52 -24.78 8.34 9.18
N LEU A 53 -24.10 9.42 9.54
CA LEU A 53 -22.92 9.41 10.39
C LEU A 53 -23.28 9.99 11.77
N ASN A 54 -22.72 9.41 12.83
CA ASN A 54 -22.82 9.98 14.18
C ASN A 54 -22.01 11.30 14.27
N PRO A 55 -22.26 12.16 15.28
CA PRO A 55 -21.56 13.44 15.40
C PRO A 55 -20.04 13.34 15.40
N THR A 56 -19.47 12.35 16.08
CA THR A 56 -18.03 12.12 16.15
C THR A 56 -17.43 11.81 14.78
N MET A 57 -18.04 10.90 14.02
CA MET A 57 -17.60 10.55 12.67
C MET A 57 -17.79 11.71 11.69
N LYS A 58 -18.84 12.52 11.85
CA LYS A 58 -19.00 13.75 11.06
C LYS A 58 -17.84 14.71 11.27
N GLU A 59 -17.39 14.89 12.50
CA GLU A 59 -16.26 15.78 12.78
C GLU A 59 -14.94 15.23 12.20
N VAL A 60 -14.73 13.90 12.24
CA VAL A 60 -13.60 13.26 11.55
C VAL A 60 -13.63 13.57 10.05
N VAL A 61 -14.78 13.35 9.40
CA VAL A 61 -14.94 13.63 7.96
C VAL A 61 -14.71 15.11 7.67
N ARG A 62 -15.28 16.01 8.48
CA ARG A 62 -15.13 17.45 8.31
C ARG A 62 -13.66 17.89 8.36
N LYS A 63 -12.91 17.41 9.35
CA LYS A 63 -11.48 17.72 9.50
C LYS A 63 -10.65 17.22 8.32
N GLU A 64 -10.89 15.98 7.86
CA GLU A 64 -10.18 15.42 6.70
C GLU A 64 -10.52 16.16 5.40
N VAL A 65 -11.79 16.51 5.17
CA VAL A 65 -12.21 17.28 3.98
C VAL A 65 -11.57 18.67 3.96
N ILE A 66 -11.54 19.38 5.09
CA ILE A 66 -10.88 20.69 5.17
C ILE A 66 -9.39 20.57 4.87
N LYS A 67 -8.73 19.58 5.47
CA LYS A 67 -7.31 19.31 5.23
C LYS A 67 -7.00 19.06 3.74
N LEU A 68 -7.85 18.27 3.06
CA LEU A 68 -7.69 18.00 1.63
C LEU A 68 -8.00 19.22 0.74
N LEU A 69 -8.96 20.05 1.14
CA LEU A 69 -9.29 21.32 0.46
C LEU A 69 -8.15 22.32 0.59
N GLU A 70 -7.61 22.51 1.80
CA GLU A 70 -6.48 23.41 2.07
C GLU A 70 -5.21 22.97 1.33
N ALA A 71 -5.00 21.65 1.18
CA ALA A 71 -3.91 21.09 0.38
C ALA A 71 -4.16 21.15 -1.13
N GLY A 72 -5.33 21.62 -1.59
CA GLY A 72 -5.67 21.69 -3.02
C GLY A 72 -5.88 20.34 -3.71
N MET A 73 -5.99 19.24 -2.94
CA MET A 73 -6.19 17.89 -3.49
C MET A 73 -7.63 17.66 -3.98
N ILE A 74 -8.59 18.39 -3.41
CA ILE A 74 -10.00 18.35 -3.80
C ILE A 74 -10.53 19.77 -3.94
N TYR A 75 -11.64 19.93 -4.67
CA TYR A 75 -12.34 21.19 -4.86
C TYR A 75 -13.86 20.98 -4.80
N PRO A 76 -14.64 22.01 -4.41
CA PRO A 76 -16.09 21.89 -4.38
C PRO A 76 -16.68 21.86 -5.80
N ILE A 77 -17.64 20.97 -6.03
CA ILE A 77 -18.42 20.87 -7.26
C ILE A 77 -19.91 20.74 -6.91
N SER A 78 -20.77 21.53 -7.53
CA SER A 78 -22.20 21.59 -7.23
C SER A 78 -23.07 20.70 -8.12
N ASP A 79 -22.60 20.39 -9.32
CA ASP A 79 -23.37 19.82 -10.43
C ASP A 79 -22.87 18.43 -10.87
N SER A 80 -22.11 17.75 -10.01
CA SER A 80 -21.63 16.40 -10.32
C SER A 80 -22.80 15.41 -10.41
N ALA A 81 -22.95 14.79 -11.58
CA ALA A 81 -23.89 13.69 -11.79
C ALA A 81 -23.50 12.40 -11.02
N TRP A 82 -22.26 12.34 -10.51
CA TRP A 82 -21.71 11.24 -9.73
C TRP A 82 -21.50 11.64 -8.27
N VAL A 83 -22.08 10.87 -7.36
CA VAL A 83 -21.86 11.04 -5.91
C VAL A 83 -21.63 9.68 -5.27
N SER A 84 -20.51 9.53 -4.59
CA SER A 84 -20.18 8.35 -3.78
C SER A 84 -20.24 8.72 -2.30
N PRO A 85 -20.86 7.90 -1.43
CA PRO A 85 -20.99 8.23 -0.03
C PRO A 85 -19.66 8.04 0.70
N VAL A 86 -19.40 8.87 1.69
CA VAL A 86 -18.27 8.76 2.60
C VAL A 86 -18.58 7.74 3.70
N GLN A 87 -17.62 6.87 3.97
CA GLN A 87 -17.62 5.88 5.03
C GLN A 87 -16.41 6.10 5.94
N VAL A 88 -16.65 6.17 7.25
CA VAL A 88 -15.57 6.22 8.22
C VAL A 88 -15.26 4.80 8.67
N VAL A 89 -13.99 4.43 8.63
CA VAL A 89 -13.49 3.12 9.08
C VAL A 89 -12.44 3.32 10.17
N PRO A 90 -12.41 2.46 11.20
CA PRO A 90 -11.36 2.54 12.21
C PRO A 90 -10.01 2.13 11.61
N LYS A 91 -8.94 2.90 11.88
CA LYS A 91 -7.57 2.48 11.62
C LYS A 91 -7.25 1.32 12.55
N LYS A 92 -6.92 0.18 11.93
CA LYS A 92 -6.57 -1.05 12.63
C LYS A 92 -5.14 -0.93 13.16
N GLY A 93 -4.98 -0.78 14.46
CA GLY A 93 -3.71 -0.87 15.17
C GLY A 93 -3.26 -2.30 15.43
N GLY A 94 -2.34 -2.45 16.37
CA GLY A 94 -1.84 -3.73 16.85
C GLY A 94 -2.96 -4.65 17.35
N MET A 95 -2.71 -5.95 17.26
CA MET A 95 -3.63 -6.98 17.70
C MET A 95 -3.46 -7.15 19.22
N ILE A 96 -4.53 -6.92 19.98
CA ILE A 96 -4.58 -7.19 21.43
C ILE A 96 -5.52 -8.36 21.68
N VAL A 97 -5.24 -9.14 22.72
CA VAL A 97 -6.12 -10.22 23.14
C VAL A 97 -6.99 -9.67 24.27
N VAL A 98 -8.30 -9.61 24.04
CA VAL A 98 -9.28 -9.15 25.03
C VAL A 98 -10.10 -10.36 25.47
N MET A 99 -10.24 -10.55 26.79
CA MET A 99 -11.17 -11.55 27.32
C MET A 99 -12.60 -11.04 27.17
N ASN A 100 -13.45 -11.81 26.50
CA ASN A 100 -14.88 -11.55 26.43
C ASN A 100 -15.58 -11.98 27.72
N ASP A 101 -16.87 -11.64 27.88
CA ASP A 101 -17.71 -12.00 29.03
C ASP A 101 -17.85 -13.52 29.26
N LYS A 102 -17.41 -14.33 28.29
CA LYS A 102 -17.34 -15.80 28.35
C LYS A 102 -15.94 -16.33 28.68
N ASN A 103 -15.01 -15.48 29.12
CA ASN A 103 -13.57 -15.77 29.29
C ASN A 103 -12.88 -16.29 28.01
N GLU A 104 -13.46 -16.01 26.83
CA GLU A 104 -12.84 -16.34 25.56
C GLU A 104 -11.85 -15.24 25.15
N LEU A 105 -10.63 -15.63 24.79
CA LEU A 105 -9.59 -14.73 24.30
C LEU A 105 -9.90 -14.34 22.85
N ILE A 106 -10.50 -13.17 22.64
CA ILE A 106 -10.80 -12.65 21.31
C ILE A 106 -9.68 -11.73 20.86
N PRO A 107 -9.01 -12.04 19.73
CA PRO A 107 -8.06 -11.12 19.15
C PRO A 107 -8.80 -9.91 18.58
N THR A 108 -8.71 -8.78 19.28
CA THR A 108 -9.33 -7.51 18.91
C THR A 108 -8.24 -6.56 18.44
N ARG A 109 -8.47 -5.84 17.34
CA ARG A 109 -7.51 -4.81 16.91
C ARG A 109 -7.79 -3.50 17.64
N THR A 110 -6.78 -2.87 18.22
CA THR A 110 -6.94 -1.52 18.78
C THR A 110 -7.30 -0.54 17.67
N VAL A 111 -8.18 0.42 17.99
CA VAL A 111 -8.50 1.51 17.06
C VAL A 111 -7.55 2.66 17.35
N THR A 112 -6.54 2.84 16.50
CA THR A 112 -5.52 3.90 16.66
C THR A 112 -5.96 5.24 16.08
N GLY A 113 -7.08 5.25 15.36
CA GLY A 113 -7.66 6.44 14.77
C GLY A 113 -8.81 6.08 13.84
N TRP A 114 -9.29 7.07 13.10
CA TRP A 114 -10.33 6.90 12.09
C TRP A 114 -9.77 7.28 10.72
N GLN A 115 -10.29 6.64 9.69
CA GLN A 115 -9.94 6.92 8.31
C GLN A 115 -11.21 7.20 7.51
N MET A 116 -11.19 8.32 6.79
CA MET A 116 -12.21 8.64 5.81
C MET A 116 -11.97 7.81 4.55
N CYS A 117 -12.98 7.07 4.11
CA CYS A 117 -12.97 6.31 2.86
C CYS A 117 -14.19 6.71 2.01
N ILE A 118 -14.02 6.73 0.68
CA ILE A 118 -15.12 6.98 -0.25
C ILE A 118 -15.55 5.64 -0.84
N ASP A 119 -16.85 5.33 -0.79
CA ASP A 119 -17.40 4.05 -1.28
C ASP A 119 -17.56 4.06 -2.81
N TYR A 120 -16.44 3.86 -3.52
CA TYR A 120 -16.40 3.78 -4.98
C TYR A 120 -16.93 2.48 -5.58
N ARG A 121 -17.57 1.59 -4.80
CA ARG A 121 -17.98 0.27 -5.32
C ARG A 121 -18.89 0.34 -6.55
N LYS A 122 -19.85 1.27 -6.58
CA LYS A 122 -20.71 1.48 -7.76
C LYS A 122 -19.96 2.12 -8.92
N LEU A 123 -19.08 3.08 -8.64
CA LEU A 123 -18.22 3.68 -9.65
C LEU A 123 -17.33 2.61 -10.31
N ASN A 124 -16.67 1.77 -9.51
CA ASN A 124 -15.81 0.69 -9.98
C ASN A 124 -16.56 -0.39 -10.79
N GLN A 125 -17.88 -0.55 -10.59
CA GLN A 125 -18.71 -1.43 -11.43
C GLN A 125 -19.03 -0.80 -12.79
N ALA A 126 -19.18 0.52 -12.82
CA ALA A 126 -19.44 1.30 -14.03
C ALA A 126 -18.19 1.48 -14.91
N THR A 127 -17.00 1.48 -14.28
CA THR A 127 -15.73 1.62 -14.98
C THR A 127 -15.45 0.41 -15.88
N ARG A 128 -14.96 0.65 -17.10
CA ARG A 128 -14.49 -0.42 -17.98
C ARG A 128 -13.33 -1.16 -17.31
N LYS A 129 -13.42 -2.49 -17.23
CA LYS A 129 -12.33 -3.33 -16.73
C LYS A 129 -11.43 -3.69 -17.90
N ASP A 130 -10.19 -3.20 -17.90
CA ASP A 130 -9.19 -3.63 -18.86
C ASP A 130 -8.68 -5.02 -18.47
N HIS A 131 -8.41 -5.84 -19.47
CA HIS A 131 -8.06 -7.26 -19.32
C HIS A 131 -6.58 -7.42 -18.93
N PHE A 132 -6.16 -6.83 -17.81
CA PHE A 132 -4.80 -6.97 -17.28
C PHE A 132 -4.82 -7.47 -15.83
N PRO A 133 -3.83 -8.29 -15.43
CA PRO A 133 -3.81 -8.98 -14.13
C PRO A 133 -3.45 -8.11 -12.91
N LEU A 134 -3.22 -6.80 -13.05
CA LEU A 134 -2.89 -5.88 -11.95
C LEU A 134 -4.03 -4.87 -11.67
N PRO A 135 -4.22 -4.43 -10.40
CA PRO A 135 -5.17 -3.37 -10.08
C PRO A 135 -4.81 -2.03 -10.76
N PHE A 136 -5.84 -1.31 -11.21
CA PHE A 136 -5.73 -0.08 -12.01
C PHE A 136 -4.80 1.02 -11.45
N MET A 137 -4.71 1.18 -10.13
CA MET A 137 -3.90 2.23 -9.51
C MET A 137 -2.41 1.90 -9.58
N ASP A 138 -2.06 0.65 -9.33
CA ASP A 138 -0.67 0.20 -9.24
C ASP A 138 0.02 0.31 -10.61
N GLN A 139 -0.68 -0.02 -11.69
CA GLN A 139 -0.16 0.15 -13.06
C GLN A 139 0.05 1.62 -13.42
N MET A 140 -0.83 2.51 -12.95
CA MET A 140 -0.68 3.94 -13.23
C MET A 140 0.48 4.54 -12.46
N LEU A 141 0.69 4.10 -11.23
CA LEU A 141 1.87 4.46 -10.45
C LEU A 141 3.12 3.93 -11.14
N GLU A 142 3.16 2.66 -11.52
CA GLU A 142 4.29 2.07 -12.25
C GLU A 142 4.60 2.83 -13.55
N ARG A 143 3.59 3.12 -14.39
CA ARG A 143 3.78 3.91 -15.61
C ARG A 143 4.25 5.33 -15.33
N CYS A 144 3.72 5.97 -14.28
CA CYS A 144 4.16 7.31 -13.88
C CYS A 144 5.63 7.30 -13.47
N MET A 145 6.01 6.33 -12.64
CA MET A 145 7.38 6.18 -12.15
C MET A 145 8.34 5.85 -13.29
N LEU A 146 7.96 4.94 -14.20
CA LEU A 146 8.74 4.65 -15.41
C LEU A 146 8.84 5.88 -16.33
N ALA A 147 7.80 6.70 -16.46
CA ALA A 147 7.86 7.92 -17.26
C ALA A 147 8.78 9.00 -16.63
N ILE A 148 8.84 9.08 -15.30
CA ILE A 148 9.70 10.03 -14.57
C ILE A 148 11.16 9.58 -14.59
N PHE A 149 11.41 8.26 -14.50
CA PHE A 149 12.73 7.69 -14.28
C PHE A 149 13.26 6.85 -15.45
N SER A 150 12.66 6.92 -16.64
CA SER A 150 12.97 6.04 -17.79
C SER A 150 14.45 5.96 -18.17
N ASP A 151 15.20 7.04 -17.97
CA ASP A 151 16.62 7.18 -18.31
C ASP A 151 17.58 6.65 -17.23
N VAL A 152 17.08 6.49 -15.99
CA VAL A 152 17.85 6.06 -14.81
C VAL A 152 17.47 4.64 -14.34
N VAL A 153 16.29 4.16 -14.71
CA VAL A 153 15.81 2.78 -14.47
C VAL A 153 16.81 1.77 -15.05
N GLU A 154 17.00 0.66 -14.34
CA GLU A 154 17.98 -0.42 -14.60
C GLU A 154 19.46 -0.03 -14.46
N LYS A 155 19.80 1.27 -14.38
CA LYS A 155 21.18 1.71 -14.13
C LYS A 155 21.47 1.88 -12.65
N CYS A 156 20.59 2.57 -11.94
CA CYS A 156 20.78 2.92 -10.54
C CYS A 156 19.50 2.89 -9.69
N ILE A 157 18.34 2.69 -10.31
CA ILE A 157 17.05 2.58 -9.64
C ILE A 157 16.28 1.35 -10.13
N GLU A 158 15.71 0.63 -9.18
CA GLU A 158 14.71 -0.42 -9.40
C GLU A 158 13.37 0.05 -8.83
N ILE A 159 12.31 -0.01 -9.65
CA ILE A 159 10.99 0.52 -9.30
C ILE A 159 10.01 -0.64 -9.16
N PHE A 160 9.25 -0.62 -8.07
CA PHE A 160 8.23 -1.61 -7.76
C PHE A 160 6.97 -0.91 -7.23
N MET A 161 6.00 -0.66 -8.12
CA MET A 161 4.74 0.02 -7.78
C MET A 161 4.95 1.37 -7.08
N ASP A 162 4.76 1.44 -5.76
CA ASP A 162 4.90 2.63 -4.93
C ASP A 162 6.28 2.76 -4.24
N ASP A 163 7.07 1.68 -4.24
CA ASP A 163 8.42 1.65 -3.68
C ASP A 163 9.49 1.67 -4.78
N PHE A 164 10.63 2.29 -4.52
CA PHE A 164 11.79 2.16 -5.38
C PHE A 164 13.08 2.07 -4.57
N SER A 165 14.05 1.35 -5.11
CA SER A 165 15.36 1.12 -4.51
C SER A 165 16.42 1.79 -5.35
N VAL A 166 17.25 2.62 -4.71
CA VAL A 166 18.45 3.20 -5.32
C VAL A 166 19.65 2.39 -4.85
N PHE A 167 20.49 1.94 -5.78
CA PHE A 167 21.62 1.07 -5.48
C PHE A 167 22.93 1.58 -6.09
N GLY A 168 24.05 1.15 -5.51
CA GLY A 168 25.40 1.48 -5.97
C GLY A 168 26.44 0.52 -5.39
N ALA A 169 27.56 0.35 -6.10
CA ALA A 169 28.63 -0.57 -5.69
C ALA A 169 29.43 -0.07 -4.47
N SER A 170 29.38 1.23 -4.19
CA SER A 170 30.04 1.89 -3.05
C SER A 170 29.13 2.96 -2.45
N PHE A 171 29.49 3.47 -1.27
CA PHE A 171 28.77 4.58 -0.63
C PHE A 171 28.70 5.80 -1.54
N ASP A 172 29.84 6.27 -2.07
CA ASP A 172 29.88 7.47 -2.91
C ASP A 172 29.08 7.28 -4.21
N ALA A 173 29.16 6.10 -4.85
CA ALA A 173 28.36 5.81 -6.04
C ALA A 173 26.85 5.76 -5.73
N CYS A 174 26.45 5.17 -4.60
CA CYS A 174 25.06 5.13 -4.17
C CYS A 174 24.55 6.54 -3.84
N LEU A 175 25.38 7.38 -3.21
CA LEU A 175 25.06 8.77 -2.88
C LEU A 175 24.88 9.62 -4.15
N GLU A 176 25.74 9.44 -5.14
CA GLU A 176 25.60 10.13 -6.43
C GLU A 176 24.31 9.72 -7.16
N ASN A 177 24.01 8.42 -7.18
CA ASN A 177 22.76 7.89 -7.71
C ASN A 177 21.55 8.46 -6.98
N LEU A 178 21.57 8.49 -5.63
CA LEU A 178 20.52 9.07 -4.82
C LEU A 178 20.31 10.55 -5.15
N ASN A 179 21.38 11.32 -5.31
CA ASN A 179 21.29 12.73 -5.66
C ASN A 179 20.67 12.95 -7.06
N ILE A 180 20.90 12.06 -8.02
CA ILE A 180 20.24 12.11 -9.34
C ILE A 180 18.73 11.85 -9.18
N VAL A 181 18.37 10.81 -8.43
CA VAL A 181 16.96 10.44 -8.19
C VAL A 181 16.22 11.56 -7.46
N LEU A 182 16.80 12.12 -6.38
CA LEU A 182 16.18 13.20 -5.62
C LEU A 182 16.01 14.48 -6.45
N ARG A 183 16.98 14.84 -7.29
CA ARG A 183 16.83 15.98 -8.21
C ARG A 183 15.65 15.77 -9.17
N ARG A 184 15.51 14.55 -9.72
CA ARG A 184 14.38 14.22 -10.59
C ARG A 184 13.04 14.29 -9.84
N CYS A 185 13.01 13.89 -8.56
CA CYS A 185 11.83 14.06 -7.72
C CYS A 185 11.43 15.54 -7.58
N VAL A 186 12.40 16.42 -7.31
CA VAL A 186 12.18 17.88 -7.25
C VAL A 186 11.64 18.42 -8.58
N GLU A 187 12.27 18.06 -9.71
CA GLU A 187 11.88 18.53 -11.05
C GLU A 187 10.45 18.12 -11.43
N THR A 188 10.02 16.94 -11.00
CA THR A 188 8.71 16.36 -11.36
C THR A 188 7.63 16.60 -10.31
N ASN A 189 7.96 17.28 -9.21
CA ASN A 189 7.12 17.43 -8.02
C ASN A 189 6.65 16.08 -7.42
N LEU A 190 7.47 15.04 -7.58
CA LEU A 190 7.28 13.77 -6.89
C LEU A 190 7.83 13.91 -5.46
N VAL A 191 6.98 13.68 -4.47
CA VAL A 191 7.31 13.89 -3.06
C VAL A 191 7.38 12.56 -2.34
N LEU A 192 8.51 12.31 -1.67
CA LEU A 192 8.80 11.11 -0.90
C LEU A 192 8.35 11.26 0.54
N ASN A 193 7.81 10.19 1.13
CA ASN A 193 7.45 10.17 2.54
C ASN A 193 8.70 9.89 3.39
N TRP A 194 9.20 10.91 4.09
CA TRP A 194 10.37 10.80 4.97
C TRP A 194 10.30 9.63 5.96
N GLU A 195 9.15 9.41 6.61
CA GLU A 195 8.98 8.40 7.66
C GLU A 195 9.15 6.96 7.14
N LYS A 196 9.02 6.77 5.82
CA LYS A 196 9.16 5.47 5.17
C LYS A 196 10.48 5.32 4.41
N CYS A 197 11.23 6.39 4.24
CA CYS A 197 12.50 6.36 3.51
C CYS A 197 13.60 5.75 4.37
N HIS A 198 14.40 4.87 3.76
CA HIS A 198 15.58 4.27 4.38
C HIS A 198 16.80 4.61 3.52
N PHE A 199 17.80 5.30 4.09
CA PHE A 199 18.95 5.80 3.35
C PHE A 199 20.23 5.06 3.73
N MET A 200 21.06 4.77 2.72
CA MET A 200 22.41 4.19 2.90
C MET A 200 22.44 2.92 3.74
N VAL A 201 21.39 2.10 3.61
CA VAL A 201 21.28 0.82 4.32
C VAL A 201 21.93 -0.31 3.52
N THR A 202 22.52 -1.27 4.22
CA THR A 202 23.09 -2.48 3.60
C THR A 202 22.05 -3.60 3.42
N GLU A 203 20.92 -3.49 4.12
CA GLU A 203 19.75 -4.34 4.02
C GLU A 203 18.48 -3.51 4.26
N GLY A 204 17.36 -3.89 3.64
CA GLY A 204 16.11 -3.15 3.75
C GLY A 204 14.89 -4.01 3.42
N ILE A 205 13.70 -3.54 3.80
CA ILE A 205 12.44 -4.23 3.46
C ILE A 205 11.84 -3.57 2.21
N VAL A 206 11.66 -4.34 1.15
CA VAL A 206 11.03 -3.91 -0.10
C VAL A 206 9.96 -4.93 -0.47
N LEU A 207 8.72 -4.48 -0.71
CA LEU A 207 7.57 -5.35 -0.98
C LEU A 207 7.32 -6.47 0.07
N GLY A 208 7.75 -6.26 1.31
CA GLY A 208 7.65 -7.26 2.37
C GLY A 208 8.66 -8.41 2.28
N HIS A 209 9.74 -8.20 1.53
CA HIS A 209 10.92 -9.05 1.53
C HIS A 209 12.10 -8.27 2.08
N LYS A 210 12.96 -8.94 2.85
CA LYS A 210 14.23 -8.38 3.30
C LYS A 210 15.24 -8.56 2.18
N ILE A 211 15.73 -7.46 1.62
CA ILE A 211 16.78 -7.45 0.61
C ILE A 211 18.10 -7.18 1.30
N SER A 212 19.11 -7.99 1.01
CA SER A 212 20.49 -7.78 1.48
C SER A 212 21.49 -8.24 0.43
N ARG A 213 22.79 -8.06 0.67
CA ARG A 213 23.87 -8.63 -0.17
C ARG A 213 23.79 -10.15 -0.31
N LYS A 214 23.13 -10.87 0.61
CA LYS A 214 22.95 -12.33 0.56
C LYS A 214 21.83 -12.77 -0.40
N GLY A 215 21.01 -11.82 -0.86
CA GLY A 215 19.84 -12.07 -1.68
C GLY A 215 18.54 -11.60 -1.00
N ILE A 216 17.43 -12.14 -1.50
CA ILE A 216 16.07 -11.82 -1.04
C ILE A 216 15.66 -12.83 0.02
N GLU A 217 15.26 -12.35 1.19
CA GLU A 217 14.77 -13.13 2.32
C GLU A 217 13.33 -12.71 2.68
N VAL A 218 12.65 -13.53 3.48
CA VAL A 218 11.31 -13.20 3.98
C VAL A 218 11.42 -12.21 5.14
N ASP A 219 10.54 -11.20 5.15
CA ASP A 219 10.43 -10.29 6.29
C ASP A 219 10.09 -11.08 7.59
N PRO A 220 10.99 -11.10 8.59
CA PRO A 220 10.80 -11.89 9.80
C PRO A 220 9.57 -11.44 10.60
N THR A 221 9.19 -10.16 10.55
CA THR A 221 7.98 -9.66 11.22
C THR A 221 6.73 -10.31 10.64
N LYS A 222 6.69 -10.54 9.32
CA LYS A 222 5.55 -11.23 8.69
C LYS A 222 5.54 -12.73 9.01
N VAL A 223 6.70 -13.36 9.16
CA VAL A 223 6.80 -14.76 9.61
C VAL A 223 6.25 -14.89 11.03
N GLU A 224 6.62 -13.99 11.93
CA GLU A 224 6.11 -14.00 13.31
C GLU A 224 4.59 -13.84 13.40
N VAL A 225 4.02 -12.98 12.55
CA VAL A 225 2.56 -12.81 12.51
C VAL A 225 1.88 -14.11 12.09
N ILE A 226 2.43 -14.83 11.11
CA ILE A 226 1.90 -16.11 10.64
C ILE A 226 2.09 -17.20 11.68
N SER A 227 3.23 -17.25 12.38
CA SER A 227 3.51 -18.27 13.41
C SER A 227 2.62 -18.13 14.64
N LYS A 228 2.10 -16.92 14.92
CA LYS A 228 1.17 -16.63 16.02
C LYS A 228 -0.30 -16.82 15.64
N LEU A 229 -0.63 -17.21 14.39
CA LEU A 229 -2.02 -17.42 13.98
C LEU A 229 -2.61 -18.68 14.65
N PRO A 230 -3.86 -18.61 15.16
CA PRO A 230 -4.51 -19.79 15.68
C PRO A 230 -4.85 -20.78 14.55
N PRO A 231 -4.99 -22.08 14.86
CA PRO A 231 -5.45 -23.07 13.89
C PRO A 231 -6.77 -22.66 13.22
N PRO A 232 -6.88 -22.78 11.89
CA PRO A 232 -8.08 -22.39 11.17
C PRO A 232 -9.26 -23.31 11.53
N THR A 233 -10.38 -22.72 11.95
CA THR A 233 -11.57 -23.46 12.38
C THR A 233 -12.63 -23.64 11.28
N ASN A 234 -12.39 -23.08 10.09
CA ASN A 234 -13.33 -23.14 8.97
C ASN A 234 -12.62 -22.92 7.61
N VAL A 235 -13.34 -23.20 6.52
CA VAL A 235 -12.89 -23.03 5.13
C VAL A 235 -12.38 -21.61 4.82
N LYS A 236 -13.01 -20.58 5.39
CA LYS A 236 -12.58 -19.18 5.20
C LYS A 236 -11.22 -18.92 5.87
N GLY A 237 -11.00 -19.49 7.05
CA GLY A 237 -9.72 -19.48 7.76
C GLY A 237 -8.61 -20.15 6.94
N ILE A 238 -8.88 -21.32 6.37
CA ILE A 238 -7.94 -22.03 5.48
C ILE A 238 -7.58 -21.17 4.26
N ARG A 239 -8.58 -20.60 3.58
CA ARG A 239 -8.32 -19.70 2.43
C ARG A 239 -7.47 -18.50 2.81
N SER A 240 -7.73 -17.91 3.97
CA SER A 240 -6.94 -16.79 4.48
C SER A 240 -5.50 -17.20 4.74
N PHE A 241 -5.28 -18.33 5.43
CA PHE A 241 -3.94 -18.84 5.74
C PHE A 241 -3.16 -19.22 4.48
N LEU A 242 -3.76 -19.97 3.56
CA LEU A 242 -3.12 -20.33 2.29
C LEU A 242 -2.82 -19.09 1.43
N GLY A 243 -3.65 -18.04 1.51
CA GLY A 243 -3.34 -16.75 0.89
C GLY A 243 -2.08 -16.11 1.47
N HIS A 244 -1.93 -16.10 2.80
CA HIS A 244 -0.72 -15.57 3.46
C HIS A 244 0.52 -16.42 3.17
N ALA A 245 0.44 -17.74 3.32
CA ALA A 245 1.56 -18.65 3.10
C ALA A 245 1.96 -18.73 1.61
N GLY A 246 0.98 -18.67 0.71
CA GLY A 246 1.19 -18.70 -0.74
C GLY A 246 2.03 -17.53 -1.25
N PHE A 247 2.01 -16.37 -0.58
CA PHE A 247 2.88 -15.23 -0.90
C PHE A 247 4.37 -15.60 -0.76
N TYR A 248 4.72 -16.49 0.19
CA TYR A 248 6.09 -16.93 0.45
C TYR A 248 6.43 -18.28 -0.19
N ARG A 249 5.57 -18.82 -1.07
CA ARG A 249 5.76 -20.14 -1.69
C ARG A 249 7.14 -20.34 -2.33
N ARG A 250 7.77 -19.27 -2.84
CA ARG A 250 9.08 -19.31 -3.49
C ARG A 250 10.23 -19.66 -2.53
N PHE A 251 10.04 -19.45 -1.24
CA PHE A 251 11.02 -19.72 -0.18
C PHE A 251 10.75 -21.05 0.55
N ILE A 252 9.66 -21.74 0.22
CA ILE A 252 9.24 -22.98 0.86
C ILE A 252 9.37 -24.12 -0.16
N GLN A 253 10.37 -24.97 0.03
CA GLN A 253 10.56 -26.15 -0.80
C GLN A 253 9.32 -27.05 -0.74
N ASP A 254 8.87 -27.54 -1.89
CA ASP A 254 7.70 -28.44 -1.98
C ASP A 254 6.41 -27.87 -1.35
N PHE A 255 6.22 -26.54 -1.36
CA PHE A 255 5.03 -25.89 -0.79
C PHE A 255 3.71 -26.54 -1.21
N SER A 256 3.57 -26.91 -2.50
CA SER A 256 2.36 -27.56 -3.00
C SER A 256 2.07 -28.91 -2.35
N LYS A 257 3.10 -29.68 -1.96
CA LYS A 257 2.92 -30.96 -1.24
C LYS A 257 2.52 -30.70 0.21
N ILE A 258 3.18 -29.74 0.87
CA ILE A 258 2.92 -29.35 2.26
C ILE A 258 1.52 -28.76 2.42
N ALA A 259 1.09 -27.91 1.48
CA ALA A 259 -0.21 -27.25 1.50
C ALA A 259 -1.37 -28.14 0.98
N LYS A 260 -1.08 -29.36 0.52
CA LYS A 260 -2.08 -30.25 -0.09
C LYS A 260 -3.19 -30.67 0.88
N PRO A 261 -2.91 -31.10 2.13
CA PRO A 261 -3.97 -31.45 3.08
C PRO A 261 -4.91 -30.27 3.34
N LEU A 262 -4.37 -29.07 3.51
CA LEU A 262 -5.15 -27.83 3.68
C LEU A 262 -5.97 -27.48 2.43
N SER A 263 -5.41 -27.70 1.24
CA SER A 263 -6.11 -27.43 -0.02
C SER A 263 -7.27 -28.40 -0.26
N ASN A 264 -7.16 -29.65 0.21
CA ASN A 264 -8.25 -30.63 0.13
C ASN A 264 -9.47 -30.20 0.94
N LEU A 265 -9.28 -29.49 2.06
CA LEU A 265 -10.36 -28.91 2.87
C LEU A 265 -11.12 -27.76 2.16
N LEU A 266 -10.63 -27.30 1.00
CA LEU A 266 -11.29 -26.28 0.19
C LEU A 266 -12.20 -26.85 -0.90
N VAL A 267 -12.14 -28.16 -1.15
CA VAL A 267 -12.93 -28.85 -2.18
C VAL A 267 -14.41 -28.81 -1.81
N LYS A 268 -15.28 -28.61 -2.81
CA LYS A 268 -16.74 -28.61 -2.59
C LYS A 268 -17.19 -29.98 -2.07
N ASP A 269 -18.17 -29.97 -1.19
CA ASP A 269 -18.82 -31.17 -0.62
C ASP A 269 -17.94 -32.03 0.30
N VAL A 270 -16.78 -31.51 0.73
CA VAL A 270 -15.95 -32.13 1.77
C VAL A 270 -16.33 -31.60 3.15
N LYS A 271 -16.58 -32.51 4.10
CA LYS A 271 -16.80 -32.16 5.50
C LYS A 271 -15.50 -31.59 6.09
N PHE A 272 -15.55 -30.38 6.61
CA PHE A 272 -14.40 -29.75 7.26
C PHE A 272 -14.02 -30.56 8.52
N GLN A 273 -12.89 -31.26 8.44
CA GLN A 273 -12.25 -31.94 9.57
C GLN A 273 -10.80 -31.45 9.60
N PHE A 274 -10.43 -30.80 10.70
CA PHE A 274 -9.08 -30.30 10.91
C PHE A 274 -8.48 -31.12 12.04
N ASP A 275 -7.84 -32.22 11.67
CA ASP A 275 -7.20 -33.20 12.55
C ASP A 275 -5.68 -33.26 12.30
N ASP A 276 -4.97 -34.00 13.13
CA ASP A 276 -3.50 -34.09 13.11
C ASP A 276 -2.95 -35.08 12.04
N ASN A 277 -3.82 -35.62 11.19
CA ASN A 277 -3.50 -36.68 10.21
C ASN A 277 -3.24 -36.16 8.79
#